data_AF-A0A4Z0GIZ5-F1
#
_entry.id   AF-A0A4Z0GIZ5-F1
#
_cell.length_a   1.000
_cell.length_b   1.000
_cell.length_c   1.000
_cell.angle_alpha   90.00
_cell.angle_beta   90.00
_cell.angle_gamma   90.00
#
_symmetry.space_group_name_H-M   'P 1'
#
loop_
_entity.id
_entity.type
_entity.pdbx_description
1 polymer ?
#
loop_
_entity_poly.entity_id
_entity_poly.type
_entity_poly.pdbx_seq_one_letter_code
_entity_poly.pdbx_strand_id
1 'polypeptide(L)'
;MTRFYNTKVIISSITEIYEYGEPIAYGFKKPENEKQCRYKRTSFQDATVDEKQIRIERMKKHYLNERWTIARLIDVNFDNHTSFMTLTFRENIQDISVTNYEFKKFIKRLNYFMNKKKKAQLKYLAVWELQKRGAIHYHVMLFNLNSRNL
;
A
#
# COMPACT_ATOMS: atom_id res chain seq x y z
N MET A 1 -29.60 -1.42 8.95
CA MET A 1 -30.37 -1.04 7.75
C MET A 1 -29.39 -1.03 6.58
N THR A 2 -29.61 -1.88 5.58
CA THR A 2 -28.75 -1.95 4.38
C THR A 2 -28.91 -0.66 3.58
N ARG A 3 -27.80 -0.09 3.11
CA ARG A 3 -27.78 1.12 2.27
C ARG A 3 -27.26 0.77 0.89
N PHE A 4 -27.62 1.57 -0.09
CA PHE A 4 -27.23 1.39 -1.49
C PHE A 4 -26.65 2.69 -2.04
N TYR A 5 -25.68 2.58 -2.94
CA TYR A 5 -25.17 3.71 -3.72
C TYR A 5 -24.92 3.26 -5.15
N ASN A 6 -25.10 4.18 -6.10
CA ASN A 6 -24.80 3.96 -7.52
C ASN A 6 -23.66 4.86 -8.01
N THR A 7 -23.21 5.81 -7.19
CA THR A 7 -22.19 6.78 -7.57
C THR A 7 -21.05 6.74 -6.56
N LYS A 8 -19.81 6.68 -7.05
CA LYS A 8 -18.60 6.86 -6.26
C LYS A 8 -17.84 8.07 -6.76
N VAL A 9 -17.64 9.03 -5.87
CA VAL A 9 -16.85 10.24 -6.14
C VAL A 9 -15.47 10.08 -5.49
N ILE A 10 -14.42 10.32 -6.26
CA ILE A 10 -13.04 10.37 -5.78
C ILE A 10 -12.52 11.78 -6.04
N ILE A 11 -12.08 12.45 -4.97
CA ILE A 11 -11.57 13.82 -5.03
C ILE A 11 -10.05 13.74 -4.87
N SER A 12 -9.34 14.21 -5.89
CA SER A 12 -7.89 14.43 -5.90
C SER A 12 -7.62 15.80 -6.54
N SER A 13 -6.48 16.03 -7.20
CA SER A 13 -6.32 17.18 -8.09
C SER A 13 -7.38 17.21 -9.20
N ILE A 14 -7.87 16.03 -9.59
CA ILE A 14 -9.04 15.86 -10.48
C ILE A 14 -10.16 15.18 -9.69
N THR A 15 -11.40 15.56 -9.99
CA THR A 15 -12.58 14.87 -9.46
C THR A 15 -13.03 13.78 -10.43
N GLU A 16 -13.01 12.54 -9.98
CA GLU A 16 -13.47 11.38 -10.74
C GLU A 16 -14.85 10.96 -10.23
N ILE A 17 -15.81 10.81 -11.15
CA ILE A 17 -17.17 10.35 -10.83
C ILE A 17 -17.38 9.01 -11.54
N TYR A 18 -17.63 7.96 -10.76
CA TYR A 18 -17.96 6.63 -11.25
C TYR A 18 -19.44 6.34 -11.02
N GLU A 19 -20.16 6.11 -12.10
CA GLU A 19 -21.56 5.67 -12.07
C GLU A 19 -21.62 4.16 -12.35
N TYR A 20 -22.26 3.42 -11.45
CA TYR A 20 -22.44 1.99 -11.56
C TYR A 20 -23.80 1.68 -12.20
N GLY A 21 -23.81 0.77 -13.17
CA GLY A 21 -25.05 0.32 -13.81
C GLY A 21 -26.02 -0.36 -12.82
N GLU A 22 -25.49 -1.00 -11.76
CA GLU A 22 -26.26 -1.60 -10.69
C GLU A 22 -25.87 -1.00 -9.33
N PRO A 23 -26.82 -0.78 -8.41
CA PRO A 23 -26.55 -0.21 -7.10
C PRO A 23 -25.76 -1.18 -6.20
N ILE A 24 -24.74 -0.66 -5.52
CA ILE A 24 -23.87 -1.43 -4.62
C ILE A 24 -24.42 -1.36 -3.19
N ALA A 25 -24.67 -2.52 -2.59
CA ALA A 25 -25.11 -2.66 -1.20
C ALA A 25 -23.95 -2.53 -0.20
N TYR A 26 -24.16 -1.81 0.91
CA TYR A 26 -23.19 -1.68 2.00
C TYR A 26 -23.87 -1.49 3.36
N GLY A 27 -23.10 -1.61 4.45
CA GLY A 27 -23.59 -1.41 5.81
C GLY A 27 -24.53 -2.50 6.32
N PHE A 28 -24.64 -3.62 5.61
CA PHE A 28 -25.34 -4.81 6.10
C PHE A 28 -24.51 -5.50 7.18
N LYS A 29 -25.18 -5.93 8.26
CA LYS A 29 -24.56 -6.84 9.23
C LYS A 29 -24.63 -8.24 8.64
N LYS A 30 -23.51 -8.96 8.65
CA LYS A 30 -23.54 -10.38 8.36
C LYS A 30 -24.38 -11.08 9.43
N PRO A 31 -25.27 -12.01 9.06
CA PRO A 31 -26.03 -12.77 10.05
C PRO A 31 -25.06 -13.56 10.95
N GLU A 32 -25.28 -13.55 12.26
CA GLU A 32 -24.43 -14.24 13.26
C GLU A 32 -24.29 -15.75 12.98
N ASN A 33 -25.28 -16.34 12.29
CA ASN A 33 -25.34 -17.76 11.97
C ASN A 33 -24.64 -18.15 10.66
N GLU A 34 -24.16 -17.20 9.87
CA GLU A 34 -23.18 -17.49 8.82
C GLU A 34 -21.81 -17.69 9.48
N LYS A 35 -21.61 -18.88 10.07
CA LYS A 35 -20.27 -19.41 10.28
C LYS A 35 -19.52 -19.15 8.99
N GLN A 36 -18.43 -18.39 9.04
CA GLN A 36 -17.57 -18.21 7.88
C GLN A 36 -17.31 -19.62 7.33
N CYS A 37 -17.84 -19.94 6.16
CA CYS A 37 -17.18 -20.88 5.28
C CYS A 37 -15.86 -20.18 4.92
N ARG A 38 -14.91 -20.17 5.86
CA ARG A 38 -13.49 -20.08 5.55
C ARG A 38 -13.26 -21.34 4.74
N TYR A 39 -13.53 -21.30 3.44
CA TYR A 39 -12.88 -22.19 2.52
C TYR A 39 -11.41 -22.19 2.96
N LYS A 40 -10.95 -23.33 3.49
CA LYS A 40 -9.54 -23.50 3.84
C LYS A 40 -8.80 -23.08 2.59
N ARG A 41 -8.14 -21.92 2.63
CA ARG A 41 -7.39 -21.44 1.48
C ARG A 41 -6.24 -22.42 1.33
N THR A 42 -6.39 -23.34 0.40
CA THR A 42 -5.32 -24.25 -0.04
C THR A 42 -4.11 -23.39 -0.37
N SER A 43 -2.91 -23.83 0.03
CA SER A 43 -1.68 -23.10 -0.27
C SER A 43 -1.60 -22.84 -1.78
N PHE A 44 -0.88 -21.80 -2.19
CA PHE A 44 -0.75 -21.53 -3.63
C PHE A 44 -0.10 -22.72 -4.36
N GLN A 45 0.79 -23.46 -3.68
CA GLN A 45 1.47 -24.62 -4.24
C GLN A 45 0.49 -25.79 -4.48
N ASP A 46 -0.41 -26.04 -3.53
CA ASP A 46 -1.33 -27.17 -3.53
C ASP A 46 -2.63 -26.91 -4.34
N ALA A 47 -2.82 -25.70 -4.86
CA ALA A 47 -4.00 -25.33 -5.64
C ALA A 47 -3.97 -25.91 -7.07
N THR A 48 -5.16 -26.17 -7.63
CA THR A 48 -5.32 -26.55 -9.05
C THR A 48 -4.85 -25.44 -9.99
N VAL A 49 -4.58 -25.79 -11.24
CA VAL A 49 -4.11 -24.82 -12.27
C VAL A 49 -5.12 -23.69 -12.45
N ASP A 50 -6.41 -24.01 -12.55
CA ASP A 50 -7.47 -23.02 -12.73
C ASP A 50 -7.60 -22.09 -11.50
N GLU A 51 -7.50 -22.64 -10.29
CA GLU A 51 -7.49 -21.81 -9.08
C GLU A 51 -6.28 -20.87 -9.03
N LYS A 52 -5.10 -21.35 -9.43
CA LYS A 52 -3.88 -20.53 -9.51
C LYS A 52 -4.08 -19.38 -10.49
N GLN A 53 -4.66 -19.65 -11.66
CA GLN A 53 -4.94 -18.64 -12.68
C GLN A 53 -5.90 -17.56 -12.16
N ILE A 54 -7.02 -17.96 -11.55
CA ILE A 54 -7.98 -17.02 -10.93
C ILE A 54 -7.31 -16.17 -9.85
N ARG A 55 -6.45 -16.77 -9.02
CA ARG A 55 -5.69 -16.03 -7.99
C ARG A 55 -4.74 -15.02 -8.62
N ILE A 56 -4.03 -15.39 -9.68
CA ILE A 56 -3.13 -14.49 -10.42
C ILE A 56 -3.91 -13.32 -11.02
N GLU A 57 -5.07 -13.56 -11.62
CA GLU A 57 -5.92 -12.51 -12.21
C GLU A 57 -6.46 -11.54 -11.16
N ARG A 58 -6.93 -12.07 -10.03
CA ARG A 58 -7.34 -11.24 -8.88
C ARG A 58 -6.19 -10.39 -8.37
N MET A 59 -5.00 -10.97 -8.26
CA MET A 59 -3.80 -10.27 -7.83
C MET A 59 -3.39 -9.18 -8.82
N LYS A 60 -3.42 -9.44 -10.13
CA LYS A 60 -3.18 -8.44 -11.19
C LYS A 60 -4.16 -7.27 -11.09
N LYS A 61 -5.47 -7.56 -10.98
CA LYS A 61 -6.50 -6.54 -10.82
C LYS A 61 -6.30 -5.71 -9.55
N HIS A 62 -5.94 -6.36 -8.46
CA HIS A 62 -5.61 -5.66 -7.20
C HIS A 62 -4.44 -4.70 -7.39
N TYR A 63 -3.30 -5.14 -7.93
CA TYR A 63 -2.14 -4.27 -8.16
C TYR A 63 -2.45 -3.09 -9.08
N LEU A 64 -3.24 -3.31 -10.14
CA LEU A 64 -3.65 -2.24 -11.03
C LEU A 64 -4.46 -1.17 -10.27
N ASN A 65 -5.38 -1.59 -9.41
CA ASN A 65 -6.18 -0.69 -8.59
C ASN A 65 -5.33 0.05 -7.55
N GLU A 66 -4.43 -0.67 -6.86
CA GLU A 66 -3.52 -0.08 -5.87
C GLU A 66 -2.60 0.97 -6.49
N ARG A 67 -2.17 0.79 -7.75
CA ARG A 67 -1.40 1.81 -8.47
C ARG A 67 -2.13 3.15 -8.51
N TRP A 68 -3.43 3.13 -8.83
CA TRP A 68 -4.24 4.35 -8.85
C TRP A 68 -4.46 4.92 -7.45
N THR A 69 -4.66 4.07 -6.45
CA THR A 69 -4.75 4.50 -5.05
C THR A 69 -3.49 5.22 -4.60
N ILE A 70 -2.31 4.66 -4.89
CA ILE A 70 -1.01 5.24 -4.56
C ILE A 70 -0.82 6.57 -5.32
N ALA A 71 -1.13 6.60 -6.62
CA ALA A 71 -1.00 7.81 -7.42
C ALA A 71 -1.85 8.97 -6.87
N ARG A 72 -3.12 8.70 -6.54
CA ARG A 72 -4.02 9.70 -5.94
C ARG A 72 -3.56 10.12 -4.55
N LEU A 73 -3.05 9.20 -3.75
CA LEU A 73 -2.52 9.51 -2.42
C LEU A 73 -1.29 10.43 -2.51
N ILE A 74 -0.41 10.17 -3.47
CA ILE A 74 0.74 11.04 -3.75
C ILE A 74 0.24 12.41 -4.19
N ASP A 75 -0.63 12.47 -5.20
CA ASP A 75 -1.17 13.70 -5.77
C ASP A 75 -1.77 14.65 -4.72
N VAL A 76 -2.61 14.14 -3.81
CA VAL A 76 -3.23 14.97 -2.75
C VAL A 76 -2.30 15.37 -1.62
N ASN A 77 -1.11 14.76 -1.51
CA ASN A 77 -0.12 15.08 -0.47
C ASN A 77 1.17 15.68 -1.05
N PHE A 78 1.27 15.87 -2.38
CA PHE A 78 2.49 16.33 -3.02
C PHE A 78 2.65 17.84 -2.87
N ASP A 79 3.81 18.25 -2.37
CA ASP A 79 4.14 19.65 -2.14
C ASP A 79 5.66 19.90 -2.27
N ASN A 80 6.08 21.15 -2.03
CA ASN A 80 7.49 21.56 -2.07
C ASN A 80 8.33 20.94 -0.93
N HIS A 81 7.71 20.23 0.01
CA HIS A 81 8.34 19.50 1.10
C HIS A 81 8.30 17.98 0.89
N THR A 82 7.95 17.54 -0.32
CA THR A 82 7.95 16.14 -0.69
C THR A 82 9.31 15.77 -1.28
N SER A 83 9.85 14.62 -0.89
CA SER A 83 11.16 14.14 -1.37
C SER A 83 11.10 12.67 -1.72
N PHE A 84 11.74 12.31 -2.83
CA PHE A 84 11.88 10.93 -3.28
C PHE A 84 13.28 10.40 -2.96
N MET A 85 13.34 9.21 -2.37
CA MET A 85 14.56 8.59 -1.90
C MET A 85 14.55 7.09 -2.17
N THR A 86 15.71 6.56 -2.49
CA THR A 86 15.88 5.19 -2.97
C THR A 86 16.98 4.54 -2.11
N LEU A 87 16.63 3.50 -1.35
CA LEU A 87 17.48 2.89 -0.31
C LEU A 87 17.81 1.42 -0.64
N THR A 88 19.09 1.14 -0.88
CA THR A 88 19.56 -0.23 -1.14
C THR A 88 20.56 -0.68 -0.08
N PHE A 89 20.57 -1.99 0.21
CA PHE A 89 21.57 -2.59 1.09
C PHE A 89 22.88 -2.79 0.34
N ARG A 90 24.02 -2.57 1.00
CA ARG A 90 25.33 -2.90 0.40
C ARG A 90 25.41 -4.39 0.04
N GLU A 91 25.02 -5.23 1.00
CA GLU A 91 24.95 -6.68 0.85
C GLU A 91 23.72 -7.13 0.05
N ASN A 92 23.78 -8.31 -0.57
CA ASN A 92 22.69 -8.86 -1.37
C ASN A 92 21.61 -9.53 -0.50
N ILE A 93 20.94 -8.73 0.34
CA ILE A 93 19.90 -9.23 1.24
C ILE A 93 18.60 -9.40 0.45
N GLN A 94 18.07 -10.63 0.43
CA GLN A 94 16.82 -11.01 -0.26
C GLN A 94 15.67 -11.33 0.71
N ASP A 95 15.95 -11.41 2.01
CA ASP A 95 14.93 -11.66 3.03
C ASP A 95 14.18 -10.38 3.38
N ILE A 96 12.93 -10.31 2.93
CA ILE A 96 12.02 -9.18 3.14
C ILE A 96 11.80 -8.88 4.63
N SER A 97 11.82 -9.90 5.49
CA SER A 97 11.60 -9.72 6.93
C SER A 97 12.75 -8.95 7.57
N VAL A 98 13.99 -9.31 7.22
CA VAL A 98 15.22 -8.67 7.67
C VAL A 98 15.29 -7.24 7.12
N THR A 99 15.04 -7.05 5.83
CA THR A 99 15.12 -5.73 5.21
C THR A 99 14.04 -4.78 5.75
N ASN A 100 12.83 -5.26 6.01
CA ASN A 100 11.75 -4.45 6.61
C ASN A 100 12.09 -4.05 8.04
N TYR A 101 12.74 -4.92 8.80
CA TYR A 101 13.19 -4.61 10.15
C TYR A 101 14.23 -3.48 10.14
N GLU A 102 15.24 -3.55 9.26
CA GLU A 102 16.24 -2.50 9.13
C GLU A 102 15.67 -1.20 8.54
N PHE A 103 14.77 -1.29 7.56
CA PHE A 103 14.05 -0.14 7.03
C PHE A 103 13.24 0.58 8.11
N LYS A 104 12.52 -0.17 8.97
CA LYS A 104 11.79 0.39 10.11
C LYS A 104 12.72 1.12 11.09
N LYS A 105 13.91 0.58 11.35
CA LYS A 105 14.92 1.27 12.18
C LYS A 105 15.41 2.56 11.51
N PHE A 106 15.68 2.52 10.21
CA PHE A 106 16.06 3.70 9.44
C PHE A 106 15.02 4.82 9.56
N ILE A 107 13.74 4.52 9.28
CA ILE A 107 12.64 5.50 9.40
C ILE A 107 12.52 6.05 10.83
N LYS A 108 12.67 5.20 11.85
CA LYS A 108 12.68 5.66 13.26
C LYS A 108 13.81 6.65 13.53
N ARG A 109 15.03 6.35 13.08
CA ARG A 109 16.21 7.23 13.22
C ARG A 109 16.01 8.54 12.47
N LEU A 110 15.53 8.49 11.23
CA LEU A 110 15.24 9.68 10.42
C LEU A 110 14.17 10.55 11.09
N ASN A 111 13.07 9.96 11.55
CA ASN A 111 12.03 10.68 12.26
C ASN A 111 12.54 11.36 13.54
N TYR A 112 13.39 10.67 14.31
CA TYR A 112 14.03 11.27 15.48
C TYR A 112 15.01 12.38 15.10
N PHE A 113 15.82 12.18 14.06
CA PHE A 113 16.78 13.15 13.57
C PHE A 113 16.11 14.47 13.19
N MET A 114 14.98 14.41 12.46
CA MET A 114 14.24 15.57 11.97
C MET A 114 13.50 16.34 13.08
N ASN A 115 12.84 15.62 13.99
CA ASN A 115 11.90 16.24 14.95
C ASN A 115 12.48 16.42 16.36
N LYS A 116 13.61 15.76 16.66
CA LYS A 116 14.23 15.66 17.99
C LYS A 116 13.25 15.23 19.10
N LYS A 117 12.11 14.66 18.73
CA LYS A 117 11.02 14.23 19.60
C LYS A 117 10.72 12.75 19.33
N LYS A 118 10.34 12.02 20.36
CA LYS A 118 9.88 10.62 20.27
C LYS A 118 8.42 10.53 19.78
N LYS A 119 8.06 11.33 18.76
CA LYS A 119 6.74 11.31 18.12
C LYS A 119 6.91 11.01 16.64
N ALA A 120 6.12 10.09 16.11
CA ALA A 120 6.13 9.74 14.69
C ALA A 120 5.40 10.83 13.89
N GLN A 121 6.14 11.82 13.41
CA GLN A 121 5.61 12.93 12.61
C GLN A 121 5.96 12.79 11.13
N LEU A 122 7.02 12.06 10.81
CA LEU A 122 7.40 11.76 9.43
C LEU A 122 6.34 10.89 8.76
N LYS A 123 5.68 11.45 7.75
CA LYS A 123 4.76 10.73 6.87
C LYS A 123 5.54 10.25 5.64
N TYR A 124 5.30 9.03 5.21
CA TYR A 124 5.97 8.47 4.05
C TYR A 124 5.13 7.37 3.40
N LEU A 125 5.40 7.15 2.12
CA LEU A 125 4.98 5.97 1.37
C LEU A 125 6.24 5.22 0.94
N ALA A 126 6.26 3.90 1.14
CA ALA A 126 7.40 3.08 0.73
C ALA A 126 6.93 1.83 0.03
N VAL A 127 7.60 1.49 -1.06
CA VAL A 127 7.47 0.23 -1.78
C VAL A 127 8.85 -0.38 -1.94
N TRP A 128 8.94 -1.71 -2.00
CA TRP A 128 10.19 -2.39 -2.26
C TRP A 128 10.17 -3.09 -3.61
N GLU A 129 11.34 -3.18 -4.23
CA GLU A 129 11.57 -3.92 -5.47
C GLU A 129 12.87 -4.74 -5.36
N LEU A 130 13.02 -5.73 -6.24
CA LEU A 130 14.29 -6.45 -6.38
C LEU A 130 15.16 -5.73 -7.40
N GLN A 131 16.40 -5.42 -7.04
CA GLN A 131 17.40 -4.95 -7.99
C GLN A 131 17.79 -6.07 -8.97
N LYS A 132 18.48 -5.71 -10.06
CA LYS A 132 19.03 -6.68 -11.04
C LYS A 132 19.87 -7.80 -10.39
N ARG A 133 20.55 -7.51 -9.27
CA ARG A 133 21.36 -8.47 -8.50
C ARG A 133 20.56 -9.33 -7.51
N GLY A 134 19.25 -9.11 -7.38
CA GLY A 134 18.36 -9.77 -6.42
C GLY A 134 18.19 -9.04 -5.08
N ALA A 135 19.03 -8.04 -4.78
CA ALA A 135 18.96 -7.33 -3.50
C ALA A 135 17.69 -6.49 -3.40
N ILE A 136 17.07 -6.45 -2.23
CA ILE A 136 15.89 -5.60 -1.99
C ILE A 136 16.28 -4.11 -1.98
N HIS A 137 15.49 -3.32 -2.69
CA HIS A 137 15.57 -1.87 -2.78
C HIS A 137 14.26 -1.25 -2.30
N TYR A 138 14.30 -0.24 -1.45
CA TYR A 138 13.12 0.56 -1.13
C TYR A 138 13.07 1.84 -1.96
N HIS A 139 11.93 2.12 -2.57
CA HIS A 139 11.54 3.45 -3.06
C HIS A 139 10.65 4.10 -2.03
N VAL A 140 11.05 5.29 -1.58
CA VAL A 140 10.43 5.99 -0.45
C VAL A 140 10.09 7.40 -0.89
N MET A 141 8.82 7.76 -0.76
CA MET A 141 8.37 9.14 -0.84
C MET A 141 8.14 9.64 0.57
N LEU A 142 8.90 10.66 0.97
CA LEU A 142 8.76 11.35 2.25
C LEU A 142 7.90 12.59 2.05
N PHE A 143 6.94 12.80 2.94
CA PHE A 143 6.05 13.96 2.92
C PHE A 143 6.34 14.86 4.13
N ASN A 144 6.13 16.18 3.97
CA ASN A 144 6.35 17.19 5.00
C ASN A 144 7.80 17.23 5.53
N LEU A 145 8.78 17.07 4.63
CA LEU A 145 10.19 17.17 4.97
C LEU A 145 10.58 18.64 5.17
N ASN A 146 10.64 19.08 6.43
CA ASN A 146 11.06 20.44 6.75
C ASN A 146 12.58 20.59 6.67
N SER A 147 13.04 21.49 5.81
CA SER A 147 14.46 21.76 5.49
C SER A 147 15.27 22.44 6.59
N ARG A 148 14.70 22.72 7.77
CA ARG A 148 15.44 23.40 8.86
C ARG A 148 16.60 22.58 9.46
N ASN A 149 16.69 21.28 9.14
CA ASN A 149 17.65 20.35 9.73
C ASN A 149 18.37 19.46 8.69
N LEU A 150 18.25 19.77 7.40
CA LEU A 150 18.96 19.06 6.31
C LEU A 150 20.09 19.92 5.77
#